data_AF-A0A820EPH3-F1
#
_entry.id   AF-A0A820EPH3-F1
#
_cell.length_a   1.000
_cell.length_b   1.000
_cell.length_c   1.000
_cell.angle_alpha   90.00
_cell.angle_beta   90.00
_cell.angle_gamma   90.00
#
_symmetry.space_group_name_H-M   'P 1'
#
loop_
_entity.id
_entity.type
_entity.pdbx_description
1 polymer ?
#
loop_
_entity_poly.entity_id
_entity_poly.type
_entity_poly.pdbx_seq_one_letter_code
_entity_poly.pdbx_strand_id
1 'polypeptide(L)'
;GLILVTGGQGIGSNYLSSAELYSPSTGTWTTTGNMTNGRTHHTASVLSNGKVLVTGGTNHNFLNSAELYDLSTGTWATTGNMNNTRESHTASLLSNGKVLVSGGFDNSGILNSAELY
;
A
#
# COMPACT_ATOMS: atom_id res chain seq x y z
N GLY A 1 -10.43 -15.34 -6.41
CA GLY A 1 -9.08 -14.75 -6.31
C GLY A 1 -8.68 -14.67 -4.85
N LEU A 2 -7.38 -14.56 -4.56
CA LEU A 2 -6.89 -14.30 -3.21
C LEU A 2 -7.08 -12.81 -2.88
N ILE A 3 -7.30 -12.51 -1.59
CA ILE A 3 -7.35 -11.14 -1.08
C ILE A 3 -6.07 -10.91 -0.28
N LEU A 4 -5.28 -9.90 -0.69
CA LEU A 4 -4.13 -9.45 0.09
C LEU A 4 -4.61 -8.49 1.18
N VAL A 5 -4.25 -8.78 2.42
CA VAL A 5 -4.36 -7.86 3.55
C VAL A 5 -2.96 -7.53 4.01
N THR A 6 -2.66 -6.24 4.14
CA THR A 6 -1.30 -5.77 4.42
C THR A 6 -1.33 -4.53 5.29
N GLY A 7 -0.33 -4.41 6.16
CA GLY A 7 -0.16 -3.26 7.03
C GLY A 7 -1.23 -3.12 8.10
N GLY A 8 -1.53 -1.87 8.46
CA GLY A 8 -2.44 -1.52 9.53
C GLY A 8 -1.73 -1.29 10.87
N GLN A 9 -2.54 -1.17 11.93
CA GLN A 9 -2.08 -0.93 13.29
C GLN A 9 -2.38 -2.15 14.17
N GLY A 10 -1.32 -2.75 14.70
CA GLY A 10 -1.38 -3.86 15.64
C GLY A 10 -1.47 -3.41 17.10
N ILE A 11 -1.36 -4.39 18.00
CA ILE A 11 -1.39 -4.16 19.46
C ILE A 11 -0.25 -3.21 19.87
N GLY A 12 -0.55 -2.27 20.78
CA GLY A 12 0.43 -1.31 21.28
C GLY A 12 0.80 -0.22 20.28
N SER A 13 -0.09 0.09 19.33
CA SER A 13 0.13 1.10 18.27
C SER A 13 1.28 0.77 17.32
N ASN A 14 1.65 -0.50 17.19
CA ASN A 14 2.69 -0.94 16.28
C ASN A 14 2.18 -0.93 14.83
N TYR A 15 2.88 -0.22 13.95
CA TYR A 15 2.59 -0.24 12.52
C TYR A 15 3.08 -1.55 11.93
N LEU A 16 2.17 -2.32 11.34
CA LEU A 16 2.49 -3.65 10.83
C LEU A 16 3.11 -3.55 9.44
N SER A 17 4.16 -4.33 9.19
CA SER A 17 4.67 -4.61 7.84
C SER A 17 4.18 -5.96 7.30
N SER A 18 3.52 -6.74 8.15
CA SER A 18 3.03 -8.06 7.82
C SER A 18 1.95 -8.00 6.74
N ALA A 19 1.88 -9.08 5.96
CA ALA A 19 0.80 -9.30 5.03
C ALA A 19 0.31 -10.76 5.10
N GLU A 20 -0.96 -10.93 4.80
CA GLU A 20 -1.63 -12.22 4.75
C GLU A 20 -2.51 -12.31 3.51
N LEU A 21 -2.67 -13.53 3.00
CA LEU A 21 -3.56 -13.85 1.91
C LEU A 21 -4.77 -14.57 2.46
N TYR A 22 -5.96 -14.04 2.17
CA TYR A 22 -7.21 -14.73 2.43
C TYR A 22 -7.72 -15.42 1.16
N SER A 23 -8.12 -16.68 1.30
CA SER A 23 -8.78 -17.47 0.27
C SER A 23 -10.28 -17.58 0.59
N PRO A 24 -11.16 -16.82 -0.09
CA PRO A 24 -12.60 -16.89 0.15
C PRO A 24 -13.21 -18.27 -0.13
N SER A 25 -12.61 -19.07 -1.02
CA SER A 25 -13.10 -20.41 -1.36
C SER A 25 -12.87 -21.43 -0.25
N THR A 26 -11.87 -21.23 0.61
CA THR A 26 -11.51 -22.16 1.69
C THR A 26 -11.68 -21.53 3.08
N GLY A 27 -11.90 -20.22 3.15
CA GLY A 27 -11.96 -19.50 4.42
C GLY A 27 -10.63 -19.43 5.17
N THR A 28 -9.51 -19.71 4.50
CA THR A 28 -8.19 -19.82 5.13
C THR A 28 -7.35 -18.58 4.94
N TRP A 29 -6.58 -18.24 5.96
CA TRP A 29 -5.52 -17.23 5.93
C TRP A 29 -4.16 -17.90 5.79
N THR A 30 -3.26 -17.27 5.05
CA THR A 30 -1.88 -17.73 4.90
C THR A 30 -0.95 -16.54 4.94
N THR A 31 0.10 -16.60 5.76
CA THR A 31 1.12 -15.55 5.83
C THR A 31 1.91 -15.49 4.53
N THR A 32 2.30 -14.29 4.11
CA THR A 32 3.15 -14.07 2.94
C THR A 32 4.34 -13.17 3.30
N GLY A 33 5.14 -12.75 2.33
CA GLY A 33 6.23 -11.80 2.54
C GLY A 33 5.74 -10.49 3.21
N ASN A 34 6.66 -9.80 3.86
CA ASN A 34 6.39 -8.54 4.56
C ASN A 34 6.87 -7.34 3.72
N MET A 35 6.19 -6.20 3.87
CA MET A 35 6.70 -4.92 3.40
C MET A 35 8.00 -4.57 4.13
N THR A 36 8.79 -3.68 3.53
CA THR A 36 10.01 -3.14 4.13
C THR A 36 9.69 -2.29 5.36
N ASN A 37 8.64 -1.47 5.25
CA ASN A 37 8.19 -0.58 6.33
C ASN A 37 6.77 -0.92 6.73
N GLY A 38 6.54 -1.06 8.05
CA GLY A 38 5.18 -1.12 8.56
C GLY A 38 4.45 0.19 8.31
N ARG A 39 3.15 0.14 7.99
CA ARG A 39 2.37 1.33 7.63
C ARG A 39 0.88 1.14 7.85
N THR A 40 0.17 2.20 8.25
CA THR A 40 -1.30 2.29 8.22
C THR A 40 -1.75 3.45 7.32
N HIS A 41 -3.05 3.56 7.03
CA HIS A 41 -3.65 4.61 6.18
C HIS A 41 -3.01 4.75 4.78
N HIS A 42 -2.36 3.69 4.31
CA HIS A 42 -1.87 3.57 2.95
C HIS A 42 -3.00 3.14 2.01
N THR A 43 -2.75 3.19 0.71
CA THR A 43 -3.65 2.58 -0.29
C THR A 43 -2.96 1.42 -0.99
N ALA A 44 -3.76 0.44 -1.44
CA ALA A 44 -3.31 -0.71 -2.22
C ALA A 44 -4.09 -0.78 -3.54
N SER A 45 -3.40 -0.79 -4.67
CA SER A 45 -3.99 -0.86 -6.01
C SER A 45 -3.49 -2.09 -6.77
N VAL A 46 -4.41 -2.92 -7.28
CA VAL A 46 -4.06 -4.03 -8.18
C VAL A 46 -3.73 -3.45 -9.55
N LEU A 47 -2.53 -3.69 -10.05
CA LEU A 47 -2.07 -3.22 -11.36
C LEU A 47 -2.49 -4.19 -12.48
N SER A 48 -2.45 -3.73 -13.73
CA SER A 48 -2.81 -4.54 -14.90
C SER A 48 -1.95 -5.79 -15.10
N ASN A 49 -0.74 -5.82 -14.52
CA ASN A 49 0.15 -6.99 -14.52
C ASN A 49 -0.09 -7.96 -13.35
N GLY A 50 -1.12 -7.73 -12.53
CA GLY A 50 -1.48 -8.56 -11.39
C GLY A 50 -0.70 -8.29 -10.10
N LYS A 51 0.29 -7.40 -10.11
CA LYS A 51 0.99 -6.96 -8.88
C LYS A 51 0.13 -6.00 -8.08
N VAL A 52 0.38 -5.89 -6.78
CA VAL A 52 -0.30 -4.90 -5.92
C VAL A 52 0.68 -3.79 -5.58
N LEU A 53 0.36 -2.55 -5.94
CA LEU A 53 1.10 -1.37 -5.54
C LEU A 53 0.53 -0.84 -4.23
N VAL A 54 1.38 -0.76 -3.20
CA VAL A 54 1.07 -0.07 -1.95
C VAL A 54 1.79 1.28 -1.92
N THR A 55 1.07 2.36 -1.65
CA THR A 55 1.63 3.72 -1.62
C THR A 55 1.32 4.46 -0.33
N GLY A 56 2.29 5.23 0.17
CA GLY A 56 2.13 6.16 1.28
C GLY A 56 1.75 5.50 2.60
N GLY A 57 0.95 6.21 3.40
CA GLY A 57 0.60 5.85 4.78
C GLY A 57 1.52 6.48 5.81
N THR A 58 1.40 6.05 7.06
CA THR A 58 2.21 6.54 8.18
C THR A 58 2.76 5.41 9.03
N ASN A 59 3.93 5.66 9.62
CA ASN A 59 4.60 4.78 10.58
C ASN A 59 5.32 5.53 11.71
N HIS A 60 4.64 6.57 12.23
CA HIS A 60 5.18 7.74 12.95
C HIS A 60 5.75 8.82 12.04
N ASN A 61 6.13 8.47 10.81
CA ASN A 61 6.45 9.42 9.76
C ASN A 61 5.47 9.23 8.60
N PHE A 62 5.06 10.33 7.98
CA PHE A 62 4.35 10.29 6.71
C PHE A 62 5.27 9.70 5.64
N LEU A 63 4.75 8.74 4.87
CA LEU A 63 5.51 8.02 3.87
C LEU A 63 5.18 8.55 2.48
N ASN A 64 6.21 8.72 1.65
CA ASN A 64 6.07 8.83 0.19
C ASN A 64 6.53 7.54 -0.50
N SER A 65 7.04 6.56 0.26
CA SER A 65 7.51 5.29 -0.26
C SER A 65 6.37 4.44 -0.83
N ALA A 66 6.72 3.65 -1.84
CA ALA A 66 5.83 2.68 -2.43
C ALA A 66 6.52 1.31 -2.60
N GLU A 67 5.73 0.25 -2.55
CA GLU A 67 6.20 -1.14 -2.64
C GLU A 67 5.24 -1.95 -3.52
N LEU A 68 5.80 -2.89 -4.27
CA LEU A 68 5.06 -3.82 -5.12
C LEU A 68 5.06 -5.22 -4.52
N TYR A 69 3.89 -5.79 -4.36
CA TYR A 69 3.71 -7.19 -4.03
C TYR A 69 3.51 -8.02 -5.29
N ASP A 70 4.29 -9.08 -5.44
CA ASP A 70 4.14 -10.08 -6.50
C ASP A 70 3.51 -11.35 -5.93
N LEU A 71 2.26 -11.63 -6.33
CA LEU A 71 1.52 -12.80 -5.84
C LEU A 71 2.15 -14.13 -6.27
N SER A 72 2.88 -14.16 -7.39
CA SER A 72 3.47 -15.40 -7.91
C SER A 72 4.66 -15.89 -7.08
N THR A 73 5.39 -14.96 -6.45
CA THR A 73 6.55 -15.25 -5.61
C THR A 73 6.27 -15.03 -4.13
N GLY A 74 5.20 -14.33 -3.78
CA GLY A 74 4.90 -13.95 -2.39
C GLY A 74 5.89 -12.92 -1.83
N THR A 75 6.53 -12.13 -2.69
CA THR A 75 7.59 -11.19 -2.30
C THR A 75 7.21 -9.73 -2.52
N TRP A 76 7.78 -8.87 -1.70
CA TRP A 76 7.72 -7.41 -1.85
C TRP A 76 9.00 -6.85 -2.47
N ALA A 77 8.85 -5.78 -3.24
CA ALA A 77 9.97 -4.99 -3.74
C ALA A 77 9.67 -3.50 -3.61
N THR A 78 10.67 -2.72 -3.19
CA THR A 78 10.57 -1.26 -3.24
C THR A 78 10.53 -0.78 -4.69
N THR A 79 9.83 0.33 -4.92
CA THR A 79 9.73 0.99 -6.23
C THR A 79 9.92 2.50 -6.05
N GLY A 80 9.75 3.31 -7.10
CA GLY A 80 9.87 4.76 -7.04
C GLY A 80 9.03 5.38 -5.92
N ASN A 81 9.42 6.54 -5.41
CA ASN A 81 8.67 7.26 -4.40
C ASN A 81 7.68 8.24 -5.04
N MET A 82 6.61 8.57 -4.32
CA MET A 82 5.79 9.74 -4.59
C MET A 82 6.58 11.04 -4.31
N ASN A 83 6.20 12.13 -4.94
CA ASN A 83 6.82 13.44 -4.75
C ASN A 83 6.53 14.02 -3.36
N ASN A 84 5.34 13.74 -2.81
CA ASN A 84 4.95 14.18 -1.47
C ASN A 84 4.71 12.97 -0.59
N THR A 85 4.99 13.11 0.71
CA THR A 85 4.51 12.15 1.70
C THR A 85 3.00 12.31 1.84
N ARG A 86 2.28 11.20 2.00
CA ARG A 86 0.81 11.23 2.09
C ARG A 86 0.33 10.07 2.92
N GLU A 87 -0.61 10.31 3.82
CA GLU A 87 -1.49 9.28 4.36
C GLU A 87 -2.97 9.64 4.15
N SER A 88 -3.85 8.65 4.24
CA SER A 88 -5.30 8.78 4.00
C SER A 88 -5.65 9.42 2.64
N HIS A 89 -4.77 9.27 1.65
CA HIS A 89 -5.05 9.64 0.27
C HIS A 89 -5.92 8.58 -0.41
N THR A 90 -6.43 8.91 -1.59
CA THR A 90 -7.05 7.93 -2.49
C THR A 90 -6.09 7.56 -3.60
N ALA A 91 -6.24 6.34 -4.13
CA ALA A 91 -5.51 5.87 -5.29
C ALA A 91 -6.49 5.24 -6.29
N SER A 92 -6.30 5.49 -7.58
CA SER A 92 -7.12 4.91 -8.64
C SER A 92 -6.25 4.48 -9.81
N LEU A 93 -6.35 3.21 -10.19
CA LEU A 93 -5.72 2.71 -11.41
C LEU A 93 -6.42 3.32 -12.63
N LEU A 94 -5.63 3.91 -13.53
CA LEU A 94 -6.09 4.46 -14.78
C LEU A 94 -5.96 3.44 -15.92
N SER A 95 -6.71 3.64 -16.99
CA SER A 95 -6.69 2.76 -18.18
C SER A 95 -5.34 2.66 -18.88
N ASN A 96 -4.46 3.65 -18.67
CA ASN A 96 -3.09 3.66 -19.18
C ASN A 96 -2.09 2.90 -18.28
N GLY A 97 -2.56 2.26 -17.21
CA GLY A 97 -1.74 1.48 -16.27
C GLY A 97 -1.07 2.28 -15.16
N LYS A 98 -1.20 3.61 -15.15
CA LYS A 98 -0.71 4.47 -14.06
C LYS A 98 -1.69 4.51 -12.89
N VAL A 99 -1.21 4.86 -11.71
CA VAL A 99 -2.03 5.07 -10.52
C VAL A 99 -2.11 6.56 -10.21
N LEU A 100 -3.32 7.13 -10.28
CA LEU A 100 -3.57 8.49 -9.80
C LEU A 100 -3.70 8.46 -8.28
N VAL A 101 -2.79 9.16 -7.60
CA VAL A 101 -2.78 9.35 -6.15
C VAL A 101 -3.23 10.78 -5.87
N SER A 102 -4.30 10.97 -5.09
CA SER A 102 -4.87 12.29 -4.84
C SER A 102 -5.16 12.57 -3.38
N GLY A 103 -4.86 13.81 -2.97
CA GLY A 103 -5.17 14.30 -1.63
C GLY A 103 -4.33 13.66 -0.54
N GLY A 104 -4.99 13.35 0.58
CA GLY A 104 -4.36 12.91 1.82
C GLY A 104 -3.87 14.07 2.67
N PHE A 105 -3.04 13.75 3.66
CA PHE A 105 -2.41 14.73 4.52
C PHE A 105 -0.95 14.36 4.83
N ASP A 106 -0.17 15.38 5.14
CA ASP A 106 1.22 15.27 5.57
C ASP A 106 1.54 16.25 6.72
N ASN A 107 2.82 16.47 7.01
CA ASN A 107 3.27 17.43 8.03
C ASN A 107 2.83 18.88 7.77
N SER A 108 2.53 19.23 6.51
CA SER A 108 2.09 20.57 6.10
C SER A 108 0.56 20.73 6.16
N GLY A 109 -0.17 19.65 6.42
CA GLY A 109 -1.63 19.62 6.52
C GLY A 109 -2.31 18.87 5.36
N ILE A 110 -3.53 19.29 5.03
CA ILE A 110 -4.31 18.67 3.95
C ILE A 110 -3.68 18.99 2.60
N LEU A 111 -3.50 17.98 1.76
CA LEU A 111 -2.95 18.12 0.43
C LEU A 111 -4.08 18.34 -0.59
N ASN A 112 -3.94 19.38 -1.41
CA ASN A 112 -4.78 19.63 -2.59
C ASN A 112 -4.11 19.18 -3.90
N SER A 113 -2.98 18.48 -3.81
CA SER A 113 -2.21 17.98 -4.94
C SER A 113 -2.59 16.55 -5.30
N ALA A 114 -2.33 16.19 -6.55
CA ALA A 114 -2.40 14.81 -7.04
C ALA A 114 -1.18 14.53 -7.90
N GLU A 115 -0.82 13.26 -8.03
CA GLU A 115 0.29 12.80 -8.85
C GLU A 115 -0.01 11.47 -9.53
N LEU A 116 0.59 11.28 -10.71
CA LEU A 116 0.57 10.00 -11.40
C LEU A 116 1.80 9.21 -10.98
N TYR A 117 1.55 8.02 -10.46
CA TYR A 117 2.53 6.99 -10.22
C TYR A 117 2.58 6.01 -11.39
#